data_AF-A0A348ZT17-F1
#
_entry.id   AF-A0A348ZT17-F1
#
_cell.length_a   1.000
_cell.length_b   1.000
_cell.length_c   1.000
_cell.angle_alpha   90.00
_cell.angle_beta   90.00
_cell.angle_gamma   90.00
#
_symmetry.space_group_name_H-M   'P 1'
#
loop_
_entity.id
_entity.type
_entity.pdbx_description
1 polymer ?
#
loop_
_entity_poly.entity_id
_entity_poly.type
_entity_poly.pdbx_seq_one_letter_code
_entity_poly.pdbx_strand_id
1 'polypeptide(L)'
;SVNNCMGLWVHVTSGGLDNFITVEGNAPSSTEIQLYVGWNLVGYPSDSPSLASATLPALADMVSVFLPTTPYIADISNLDSVSMSSGNAYWVHVTSDCTWNIVY
;
A
#
# COMPACT_ATOMS: atom_id res chain seq x y z
N SER A 1 -3.18 -27.40 -5.99
CA SER A 1 -3.24 -26.11 -6.72
C SER A 1 -2.38 -25.10 -5.98
N VAL A 2 -1.80 -24.13 -6.69
CA VAL A 2 -1.09 -22.98 -6.11
C VAL A 2 -2.11 -21.85 -5.88
N ASN A 3 -1.99 -21.08 -4.79
CA ASN A 3 -2.84 -19.91 -4.52
C ASN A 3 -2.07 -18.78 -3.80
N ASN A 4 -2.74 -17.64 -3.58
CA ASN A 4 -2.19 -16.44 -2.95
C ASN A 4 -1.90 -16.57 -1.45
N CYS A 5 -2.23 -17.69 -0.81
CA CYS A 5 -1.89 -17.97 0.58
C CYS A 5 -0.57 -18.77 0.72
N MET A 6 0.15 -18.98 -0.38
CA MET A 6 1.38 -19.76 -0.41
C MET A 6 2.59 -18.86 -0.65
N GLY A 7 3.62 -19.01 0.19
CA GLY A 7 4.98 -18.55 -0.14
C GLY A 7 5.67 -19.62 -0.98
N LEU A 8 6.23 -19.24 -2.13
CA LEU A 8 6.96 -20.16 -3.01
C LEU A 8 8.45 -19.84 -2.95
N TRP A 9 9.26 -20.87 -2.67
CA TRP A 9 10.71 -20.81 -2.84
C TRP A 9 11.06 -21.32 -4.23
N VAL A 10 11.72 -20.48 -5.03
CA VAL A 10 12.15 -20.84 -6.39
C VAL A 10 13.67 -20.94 -6.40
N HIS A 11 14.20 -22.15 -6.61
CA HIS A 11 15.65 -22.36 -6.77
C HIS A 11 16.02 -22.21 -8.25
N VAL A 12 16.48 -21.01 -8.62
CA VAL A 12 16.94 -20.72 -9.99
C VAL A 12 18.42 -21.09 -10.11
N THR A 13 18.72 -22.12 -10.89
CA THR A 13 20.09 -22.66 -11.04
C THR A 13 20.86 -22.09 -12.24
N SER A 14 20.18 -21.38 -13.14
CA SER A 14 20.76 -20.65 -14.28
C SER A 14 19.76 -19.58 -14.73
N GLY A 15 20.19 -18.33 -14.90
CA GLY A 15 19.33 -17.17 -15.17
C GLY A 15 18.85 -17.01 -16.63
N GLY A 16 19.04 -18.01 -17.49
CA GLY A 16 18.74 -17.86 -18.92
C GLY A 16 19.60 -16.77 -19.57
N LEU A 17 19.09 -16.10 -20.61
CA LEU A 17 19.85 -15.10 -21.38
C LEU A 17 19.85 -13.70 -20.75
N ASP A 18 18.87 -13.37 -19.90
CA ASP A 18 18.65 -12.03 -19.34
C ASP A 18 18.79 -11.95 -17.81
N ASN A 19 18.97 -13.08 -17.13
CA ASN A 19 19.09 -13.20 -15.67
C ASN A 19 17.86 -12.71 -14.88
N PHE A 20 16.68 -12.69 -15.49
CA PHE A 20 15.43 -12.30 -14.83
C PHE A 20 14.48 -13.49 -14.60
N ILE A 21 13.69 -13.42 -13.53
CA ILE A 21 12.49 -14.25 -13.38
C ILE A 21 11.33 -13.46 -13.97
N THR A 22 10.98 -13.76 -15.22
CA THR A 22 9.81 -13.15 -15.86
C THR A 22 8.54 -13.80 -15.31
N VAL A 23 7.67 -12.98 -14.72
CA VAL A 23 6.35 -13.39 -14.25
C VAL A 23 5.33 -12.90 -15.27
N GLU A 24 4.61 -13.83 -15.90
CA GLU A 24 3.52 -13.52 -16.83
C GLU A 24 2.18 -13.78 -16.16
N GLY A 25 1.24 -12.86 -16.34
CA GLY A 25 -0.11 -12.96 -15.80
C GLY A 25 -0.84 -11.62 -15.87
N ASN A 26 -2.11 -11.65 -15.52
CA ASN A 26 -2.90 -10.44 -15.39
C ASN A 26 -2.65 -9.86 -13.99
N ALA A 27 -2.11 -8.65 -13.93
CA ALA A 27 -2.07 -7.90 -12.69
C ALA A 27 -3.51 -7.72 -12.16
N PRO A 28 -3.74 -7.80 -10.84
CA PRO A 28 -5.03 -7.46 -10.26
C PRO A 28 -5.38 -6.01 -10.61
N SER A 29 -6.66 -5.73 -10.85
CA SER A 29 -7.14 -4.37 -11.12
C SER A 29 -7.44 -3.58 -9.85
N SER A 30 -7.67 -4.27 -8.73
CA SER A 30 -7.89 -3.65 -7.42
C SER A 30 -7.56 -4.60 -6.28
N THR A 31 -7.43 -4.06 -5.07
CA THR A 31 -7.29 -4.82 -3.84
C THR A 31 -8.09 -4.18 -2.72
N GLU A 32 -8.62 -5.00 -1.82
CA GLU A 32 -9.35 -4.58 -0.64
C GLU A 32 -8.47 -4.75 0.60
N ILE A 33 -8.33 -3.69 1.39
CA ILE A 33 -7.58 -3.67 2.64
C ILE A 33 -8.55 -3.37 3.78
N GLN A 34 -8.67 -4.30 4.72
CA GLN A 34 -9.41 -4.05 5.95
C GLN A 34 -8.63 -3.10 6.86
N LEU A 35 -9.26 -1.99 7.25
CA LEU A 35 -8.77 -1.07 8.26
C LEU A 35 -9.62 -1.23 9.52
N TYR A 36 -8.97 -1.23 10.67
CA TYR A 36 -9.63 -1.28 11.97
C TYR A 36 -9.60 0.09 12.64
N VAL A 37 -10.59 0.40 13.47
CA VAL A 37 -10.65 1.65 14.23
C VAL A 37 -9.32 1.96 14.94
N GLY A 38 -8.85 3.19 14.80
CA GLY A 38 -7.52 3.61 15.24
C GLY A 38 -6.48 3.57 14.12
N TRP A 39 -5.21 3.37 14.48
CA TRP A 39 -4.06 3.44 13.58
C TRP A 39 -3.75 2.11 12.89
N ASN A 40 -3.60 2.15 11.57
CA ASN A 40 -3.25 1.01 10.72
C ASN A 40 -1.99 1.33 9.93
N LEU A 41 -0.95 0.49 9.99
CA LEU A 41 0.22 0.63 9.14
C LEU A 41 -0.01 -0.08 7.81
N VAL A 42 -0.06 0.68 6.72
CA VAL A 42 -0.36 0.19 5.38
C VAL A 42 0.64 0.72 4.35
N GLY A 43 0.93 -0.10 3.34
CA GLY A 43 1.58 0.37 2.12
C GLY A 43 0.55 0.89 1.11
N TYR A 44 1.01 1.60 0.08
CA TYR A 44 0.18 1.95 -1.07
C TYR A 44 0.49 1.00 -2.25
N PRO A 45 -0.41 0.07 -2.61
CA PRO A 45 -0.11 -0.99 -3.57
C PRO A 45 -0.23 -0.57 -5.04
N SER A 46 -0.81 0.60 -5.35
CA SER A 46 -0.91 1.10 -6.74
C SER A 46 0.36 1.81 -7.18
N ASP A 47 0.74 1.60 -8.45
CA ASP A 47 1.88 2.27 -9.07
C ASP A 47 1.56 3.72 -9.46
N SER A 48 0.28 4.10 -9.49
CA SER A 48 -0.17 5.47 -9.76
C SER A 48 -0.39 6.22 -8.45
N PRO A 49 0.44 7.23 -8.11
CA PRO A 49 0.25 8.02 -6.90
C PRO A 49 -1.12 8.70 -6.86
N SER A 50 -1.71 8.80 -5.68
CA SER A 50 -2.98 9.47 -5.46
C SER A 50 -2.98 10.26 -4.16
N LEU A 51 -3.80 11.31 -4.08
CA LEU A 51 -4.01 12.03 -2.82
C LEU A 51 -4.69 11.10 -1.81
N ALA A 52 -4.27 11.18 -0.55
CA ALA A 52 -4.86 10.41 0.54
C ALA A 52 -6.38 10.67 0.64
N SER A 53 -6.82 11.91 0.41
CA SER A 53 -8.24 12.29 0.37
C SER A 53 -9.03 11.64 -0.77
N ALA A 54 -8.36 11.29 -1.87
CA ALA A 54 -8.99 10.70 -3.06
C ALA A 54 -9.00 9.17 -3.03
N THR A 55 -8.03 8.54 -2.36
CA THR A 55 -7.92 7.08 -2.30
C THR A 55 -8.47 6.49 -1.01
N LEU A 56 -8.26 7.12 0.15
CA LEU A 56 -8.68 6.54 1.43
C LEU A 56 -10.20 6.58 1.62
N PRO A 57 -10.77 5.68 2.44
CA PRO A 57 -12.17 5.75 2.81
C PRO A 57 -12.49 7.06 3.53
N ALA A 58 -13.72 7.55 3.42
CA ALA A 58 -14.18 8.77 4.13
C ALA A 58 -14.09 8.69 5.67
N LEU A 59 -13.89 7.49 6.22
CA LEU A 59 -13.70 7.26 7.65
C LEU A 59 -12.25 7.52 8.11
N ALA A 60 -11.31 7.68 7.17
CA ALA A 60 -9.96 8.14 7.45
C ALA A 60 -9.97 9.65 7.73
N ASP A 61 -9.37 10.04 8.83
CA ASP A 61 -9.31 11.43 9.32
C ASP A 61 -7.87 11.93 9.51
N MET A 62 -6.90 11.03 9.51
CA MET A 62 -5.48 11.38 9.68
C MET A 62 -4.54 10.39 9.03
N VAL A 63 -3.44 10.89 8.51
CA VAL A 63 -2.31 10.07 8.03
C VAL A 63 -1.04 10.54 8.71
N SER A 64 -0.26 9.61 9.22
CA SER A 64 1.06 9.85 9.78
C SER A 64 2.14 9.34 8.83
N VAL A 65 3.04 10.24 8.44
CA VAL A 65 4.08 10.01 7.42
C VAL A 65 5.47 10.11 8.02
N PHE A 66 6.40 9.33 7.47
CA PHE A 66 7.82 9.51 7.77
C PHE A 66 8.33 10.83 7.19
N LEU A 67 9.13 11.54 7.97
CA LEU A 67 9.89 12.72 7.56
C LEU A 67 11.40 12.41 7.63
N PRO A 68 12.22 12.87 6.68
CA PRO A 68 13.67 12.68 6.73
C PRO A 68 14.34 13.52 7.83
N THR A 69 13.60 14.44 8.46
CA THR A 69 14.09 15.37 9.49
C THR A 69 13.15 15.39 10.68
N THR A 70 13.68 15.79 11.85
CA THR A 70 12.93 15.90 13.11
C THR A 70 11.66 16.76 12.92
N PRO A 71 10.47 16.32 13.37
CA PRO A 71 10.20 15.19 14.29
C PRO A 71 10.19 13.76 13.72
N TYR A 72 10.69 13.51 12.49
CA TYR A 72 10.77 12.22 11.78
C TYR A 72 9.43 11.55 11.46
N ILE A 73 8.36 11.99 12.11
CA ILE A 73 6.99 11.59 11.89
C ILE A 73 6.14 12.86 11.94
N ALA A 74 5.18 12.98 11.04
CA ALA A 74 4.19 14.04 11.09
C ALA A 74 2.78 13.48 10.89
N ASP A 75 1.91 13.81 11.85
CA ASP A 75 0.49 13.51 11.79
C ASP A 75 -0.22 14.63 11.02
N ILE A 76 -0.90 14.25 9.93
CA ILE A 76 -1.49 15.16 8.97
C ILE A 76 -2.99 14.85 8.86
N SER A 77 -3.83 15.78 9.33
CA SER A 77 -5.29 15.68 9.21
C SER A 77 -5.83 16.21 7.89
N ASN A 78 -5.08 17.09 7.21
CA ASN A 78 -5.43 17.54 5.86
C ASN A 78 -4.99 16.49 4.82
N LEU A 79 -5.88 15.55 4.52
CA LEU A 79 -5.59 14.44 3.59
C LEU A 79 -5.26 14.91 2.16
N ASP A 80 -5.68 16.10 1.74
CA ASP A 80 -5.32 16.67 0.43
C ASP A 80 -3.83 17.06 0.32
N SER A 81 -3.12 17.11 1.46
CA SER A 81 -1.69 17.43 1.49
C SER A 81 -0.77 16.21 1.45
N VAL A 82 -1.34 15.00 1.46
CA VAL A 82 -0.58 13.75 1.46
C VAL A 82 -0.76 13.05 0.11
N SER A 83 0.34 12.86 -0.62
CA SER A 83 0.38 11.99 -1.80
C SER A 83 0.83 10.60 -1.38
N MET A 84 -0.01 9.60 -1.60
CA MET A 84 0.29 8.19 -1.37
C MET A 84 0.92 7.58 -2.64
N SER A 85 2.06 6.93 -2.50
CA SER A 85 2.84 6.36 -3.60
C SER A 85 3.37 4.97 -3.27
N SER A 86 3.52 4.13 -4.30
CA SER A 86 4.12 2.80 -4.18
C SER A 86 5.52 2.86 -3.55
N GLY A 87 5.84 1.85 -2.75
CA GLY A 87 7.11 1.74 -2.01
C GLY A 87 7.17 2.49 -0.68
N ASN A 88 6.15 3.28 -0.34
CA ASN A 88 6.04 3.95 0.95
C ASN A 88 5.07 3.24 1.90
N ALA A 89 5.26 3.45 3.20
CA ALA A 89 4.35 3.05 4.25
C ALA A 89 3.73 4.28 4.93
N TYR A 90 2.48 4.15 5.32
CA TYR A 90 1.65 5.20 5.91
C TYR A 90 0.93 4.63 7.12
N TRP A 91 0.93 5.38 8.21
CA TRP A 91 0.00 5.11 9.31
C TRP A 91 -1.29 5.84 9.02
N VAL A 92 -2.38 5.10 8.82
CA VAL A 92 -3.71 5.66 8.55
C VAL A 92 -4.57 5.50 9.79
N HIS A 93 -5.08 6.60 10.32
CA HIS A 93 -6.08 6.58 11.38
C HIS A 93 -7.47 6.53 10.74
N VAL A 94 -8.34 5.64 11.23
CA VAL A 94 -9.75 5.58 10.85
C VAL A 94 -10.64 5.62 12.09
N THR A 95 -11.79 6.28 11.95
CA THR A 95 -12.75 6.50 13.05
C THR A 95 -13.67 5.31 13.31
N SER A 96 -13.73 4.35 12.40
CA SER A 96 -14.48 3.09 12.49
C SER A 96 -13.87 2.06 11.54
N ASP A 97 -14.08 0.77 11.82
CA ASP A 97 -13.72 -0.31 10.91
C ASP A 97 -14.29 -0.07 9.51
N CYS A 98 -13.47 -0.23 8.49
CA CYS A 98 -13.87 -0.01 7.10
C CYS A 98 -12.96 -0.73 6.11
N THR A 99 -13.44 -0.94 4.89
CA THR A 99 -12.65 -1.49 3.79
C THR A 99 -12.14 -0.36 2.91
N TRP A 100 -10.83 -0.36 2.66
CA TRP A 100 -10.19 0.51 1.68
C TRP A 100 -10.00 -0.25 0.37
N ASN A 101 -10.69 0.19 -0.68
CA ASN A 101 -10.56 -0.35 -2.02
C ASN A 101 -9.60 0.50 -2.86
N ILE A 102 -8.54 -0.11 -3.37
CA ILE A 102 -7.48 0.56 -4.13
C ILE A 102 -7.45 -0.02 -5.54
N VAL A 103 -7.43 0.85 -6.54
CA VAL A 103 -7.24 0.49 -7.96
C VAL A 103 -5.77 0.63 -8.30
N TYR A 104 -5.19 -0.35 -9.00
CA TYR A 104 -3.77 -0.36 -9.39
C TYR A 104 -3.46 0.65 -10.49
#